data_AF-A0AAV9CRV9-F1
#
_entry.id   AF-A0AAV9CRV9-F1
#
_cell.length_a   1.000
_cell.length_b   1.000
_cell.length_c   1.000
_cell.angle_alpha   90.00
_cell.angle_beta   90.00
_cell.angle_gamma   90.00
#
_symmetry.space_group_name_H-M   'P 1'
#
loop_
_entity.id
_entity.type
_entity.pdbx_description
1 polymer ?
#
loop_
_entity_poly.entity_id
_entity_poly.type
_entity_poly.pdbx_seq_one_letter_code
_entity_poly.pdbx_strand_id
1 'polypeptide(L)' 'MLRPILLILRNALNKPGTDEDGLTRVIVTRAEKDLKVIKEIYHKRNNVTLDHSVAKETSGDYKAFLLALIGN' A
#
# COMPACT_ATOMS: atom_id res chain seq x y z
N MET A 1 15.84 -6.54 -2.97
CA MET A 1 14.90 -7.29 -2.10
C MET A 1 13.45 -6.79 -2.15
N LEU A 2 13.17 -5.48 -2.32
CA LEU A 2 11.79 -4.93 -2.28
C LEU A 2 10.95 -5.09 -3.56
N ARG A 3 11.55 -5.59 -4.66
CA ARG A 3 10.87 -5.71 -5.96
C ARG A 3 9.59 -6.56 -5.89
N PRO A 4 9.54 -7.72 -5.20
CA PRO A 4 8.30 -8.49 -5.05
C PRO A 4 7.21 -7.73 -4.29
N ILE A 5 7.58 -7.03 -3.22
CA ILE A 5 6.63 -6.25 -2.39
C ILE A 5 5.96 -5.15 -3.21
N LEU A 6 6.75 -4.40 -3.98
CA LEU A 6 6.22 -3.33 -4.84
C LEU A 6 5.34 -3.86 -5.98
N LEU A 7 5.61 -5.08 -6.46
CA LEU A 7 4.75 -5.73 -7.44
C LEU A 7 3.41 -6.12 -6.84
N ILE A 8 3.39 -6.63 -5.60
CA ILE A 8 2.15 -6.94 -4.88
C ILE A 8 1.31 -5.67 -4.71
N LEU A 9 1.90 -4.57 -4.20
CA LEU A 9 1.17 -3.30 -4.04
C LEU A 9 0.61 -2.78 -5.37
N ARG A 10 1.42 -2.81 -6.43
CA ARG A 10 0.95 -2.37 -7.76
C ARG A 10 -0.21 -3.25 -8.24
N ASN A 11 -0.13 -4.56 -8.08
CA ASN A 11 -1.19 -5.46 -8.53
C ASN A 11 -2.45 -5.32 -7.70
N ALA A 12 -2.31 -5.06 -6.39
CA ALA A 12 -3.44 -4.93 -5.48
C ALA A 12 -4.23 -3.63 -5.69
N LEU A 13 -3.56 -2.56 -6.12
CA LEU A 13 -4.16 -1.21 -6.24
C LEU A 13 -4.53 -0.80 -7.68
N ASN A 14 -4.19 -1.59 -8.72
CA ASN A 14 -4.42 -1.21 -10.13
C ASN A 14 -5.29 -2.20 -10.92
N LYS A 15 -5.98 -3.13 -10.24
CA LYS A 15 -6.92 -4.06 -10.88
C LYS A 15 -8.36 -3.62 -10.58
N PRO A 16 -9.37 -4.08 -11.34
CA PRO A 16 -10.77 -3.91 -10.96
C PRO A 16 -11.01 -4.59 -9.61
N GLY A 17 -11.38 -3.80 -8.60
CA GLY A 17 -11.39 -4.24 -7.21
C GLY A 17 -9.99 -4.28 -6.58
N THR A 18 -9.95 -4.31 -5.26
CA THR A 18 -8.69 -4.31 -4.50
C THR A 18 -8.36 -5.73 -4.06
N ASP A 19 -7.13 -6.20 -4.33
CA ASP A 19 -6.62 -7.42 -3.69
C ASP A 19 -6.27 -7.08 -2.23
N GLU A 20 -7.30 -7.14 -1.37
CA GLU A 20 -7.20 -6.75 0.03
C GLU A 20 -6.21 -7.61 0.81
N ASP A 21 -6.09 -8.90 0.47
CA ASP A 21 -5.12 -9.82 1.10
C ASP A 21 -3.69 -9.41 0.79
N GLY A 22 -3.40 -9.12 -0.49
CA GLY A 22 -2.10 -8.64 -0.93
C GLY A 22 -1.74 -7.30 -0.30
N LEU A 23 -2.69 -6.37 -0.29
CA LEU A 23 -2.52 -5.04 0.28
C LEU A 23 -2.29 -5.09 1.80
N THR A 24 -3.15 -5.79 2.53
CA THR A 24 -3.08 -5.98 3.98
C THR A 24 -1.77 -6.64 4.37
N ARG A 25 -1.40 -7.74 3.71
CA ARG A 25 -0.16 -8.46 4.02
C ARG A 25 1.06 -7.56 3.90
N VAL A 26 1.14 -6.73 2.86
CA VAL A 26 2.27 -5.82 2.70
C VAL A 26 2.24 -4.72 3.77
N ILE A 27 1.13 -4.01 3.94
CA ILE A 27 1.07 -2.87 4.87
C ILE A 27 1.35 -3.34 6.30
N VAL A 28 0.67 -4.38 6.77
CA VAL A 28 0.80 -4.88 8.15
C VAL A 28 2.21 -5.43 8.41
N THR A 29 2.74 -6.30 7.55
CA THR A 29 4.04 -6.96 7.85
C THR A 29 5.25 -6.05 7.66
N ARG A 30 5.08 -4.90 6.99
CA ARG A 30 6.16 -3.95 6.71
C ARG A 30 6.06 -2.66 7.51
N ALA A 31 4.92 -2.38 8.18
CA ALA A 31 4.65 -1.15 8.93
C ALA A 31 5.83 -0.71 9.80
N GLU A 32 6.34 -1.62 10.64
CA GLU A 32 7.42 -1.34 11.60
C GLU A 32 8.82 -1.69 11.06
N LYS A 33 8.95 -2.15 9.82
CA LYS A 33 10.23 -2.61 9.24
C LYS A 33 10.81 -1.59 8.29
N ASP A 34 10.12 -1.36 7.18
CA ASP A 34 10.63 -0.54 6.08
C ASP A 34 9.53 0.06 5.20
N LEU A 35 8.31 0.19 5.74
CA LEU A 35 7.19 0.78 5.01
C LEU A 35 7.51 2.19 4.50
N LYS A 36 8.32 2.97 5.24
CA LYS A 36 8.81 4.28 4.79
C LYS A 36 9.59 4.19 3.47
N VAL A 37 10.53 3.25 3.35
CA VAL A 37 11.32 3.04 2.12
C VAL A 37 10.41 2.53 0.99
N ILE A 38 9.46 1.64 1.31
CA ILE A 38 8.48 1.15 0.33
C ILE A 38 7.62 2.30 -0.21
N LYS A 39 7.14 3.22 0.65
CA LYS A 39 6.37 4.42 0.25
C LYS A 39 7.16 5.28 -0.73
N GLU A 40 8.43 5.54 -0.43
CA GLU A 40 9.30 6.35 -1.29
C GLU A 40 9.51 5.71 -2.68
N ILE A 41 9.76 4.40 -2.72
CA ILE A 41 9.96 3.70 -4.00
C ILE A 41 8.65 3.58 -4.78
N TYR A 42 7.53 3.33 -4.09
CA TYR A 42 6.21 3.30 -4.71
C TYR A 42 5.89 4.65 -5.37
N HIS A 43 6.09 5.76 -4.65
CA HIS A 43 5.89 7.10 -5.18
C HIS A 43 6.74 7.37 -6.42
N LYS A 44 8.04 7.04 -6.37
CA LYS A 44 8.96 7.20 -7.52
C LYS A 44 8.53 6.40 -8.76
N ARG A 45 7.84 5.26 -8.60
CA ARG A 45 7.43 4.38 -9.71
C ARG A 45 6.05 4.70 -10.26
N ASN A 46 5.16 5.21 -9.43
CA ASN A 46 3.74 5.36 -9.76
C ASN A 46 3.31 6.83 -9.86
N ASN A 47 4.18 7.78 -9.47
CA ASN A 47 3.89 9.22 -9.44
C ASN A 47 2.64 9.58 -8.60
N VAL A 48 2.35 8.76 -7.59
CA VAL A 48 1.26 8.92 -6.63
C VAL A 48 1.70 8.29 -5.31
N THR A 49 1.32 8.88 -4.16
CA THR A 49 1.70 8.33 -2.85
C THR A 49 0.93 7.04 -2.57
N LEU A 50 1.50 6.18 -1.72
CA LEU A 50 0.87 4.93 -1.34
C LEU A 50 -0.44 5.18 -0.57
N ASP A 51 -0.44 6.12 0.38
CA ASP A 51 -1.61 6.57 1.14
C ASP A 51 -2.73 7.07 0.22
N HIS A 52 -2.42 7.91 -0.78
CA HIS A 52 -3.43 8.38 -1.73
C HIS A 52 -4.04 7.23 -2.55
N SER A 53 -3.21 6.29 -3.00
CA SER A 53 -3.69 5.11 -3.72
C SER A 53 -4.62 4.26 -2.85
N VAL A 54 -4.22 3.99 -1.60
CA VAL A 54 -5.04 3.24 -0.64
C VAL A 54 -6.35 3.96 -0.35
N ALA A 55 -6.29 5.28 -0.11
CA ALA A 55 -7.46 6.09 0.20
C ALA A 55 -8.49 6.16 -0.93
N LYS A 56 -8.04 5.99 -2.19
CA LYS A 56 -8.86 5.97 -3.41
C LYS A 56 -9.50 4.61 -3.67
N GLU A 57 -8.77 3.52 -3.43
CA GLU A 57 -9.19 2.15 -3.78
C GLU A 57 -9.86 1.38 -2.63
N THR A 58 -9.87 1.93 -1.41
CA THR A 58 -10.49 1.33 -0.22
C THR A 58 -11.48 2.29 0.44
N SER A 59 -12.36 1.76 1.30
CA SER A 59 -13.39 2.55 1.99
C SER A 59 -13.62 2.06 3.43
N GLY A 60 -14.40 2.83 4.20
CA GLY A 60 -14.82 2.48 5.56
C GLY A 60 -13.66 2.28 6.55
N ASP A 61 -13.89 1.43 7.54
CA ASP A 61 -12.93 1.14 8.61
C ASP A 61 -11.66 0.47 8.08
N TYR A 62 -11.77 -0.31 7.01
CA TYR A 62 -10.61 -0.93 6.37
C TYR A 62 -9.64 0.12 5.83
N LYS A 63 -10.14 1.15 5.15
CA LYS A 63 -9.33 2.32 4.74
C LYS A 63 -8.68 2.99 5.94
N ALA A 64 -9.45 3.29 6.98
CA ALA A 64 -8.97 3.99 8.16
C ALA A 64 -7.83 3.20 8.85
N PHE A 65 -8.01 1.89 8.99
CA PHE A 65 -7.00 0.98 9.53
C PHE A 65 -5.70 0.99 8.73
N LEU A 66 -5.77 0.88 7.40
CA LEU A 66 -4.57 0.87 6.56
C LEU A 66 -3.83 2.22 6.59
N LEU A 67 -4.56 3.34 6.58
CA LEU A 67 -3.95 4.68 6.63
C LEU A 67 -3.25 4.92 7.97
N ALA A 68 -3.84 4.46 9.08
CA ALA A 68 -3.19 4.52 10.39
C ALA A 68 -1.84 3.79 10.41
N LEU A 69 -1.74 2.60 9.81
CA LEU A 69 -0.48 1.86 9.69
C LEU A 69 0.52 2.51 8.73
N ILE A 70 0.04 3.19 7.68
CA ILE A 70 0.88 3.95 6.75
C ILE A 70 1.43 5.24 7.38
N GLY A 71 0.81 5.70 8.47
CA GLY A 71 1.14 6.94 9.17
C GLY A 71 0.52 8.16 8.50
N ASN A 72 -0.78 8.09 8.19
CA ASN A 72 -1.60 9.20 7.69
C ASN A 72 -2.92 9.28 8.48
#